data_AF-A0A2X2SPN5-F1
#
_entry.id   AF-A0A2X2SPN5-F1
#
_cell.length_a   1.000
_cell.length_b   1.000
_cell.length_c   1.000
_cell.angle_alpha   90.00
_cell.angle_beta   90.00
_cell.angle_gamma   90.00
#
_symmetry.space_group_name_H-M   'P 1'
#
loop_
_entity.id
_entity.type
_entity.pdbx_description
1 polymer ?
#
loop_
_entity_poly.entity_id
_entity_poly.type
_entity_poly.pdbx_seq_one_letter_code
_entity_poly.pdbx_strand_id
1 'polypeptide(L)'
;MQELSQKLSASSTGDLKETEKGVDTYFKSLLPDGKAYFTQDRELGGGLQVIDLSRIPYNAMSLYLTGFPYLALEEAAAELLKKASAETLQRLIEKKKNQYPSDVPILEKALALKKVGVNGNLPVQKEKSD
;
A
#
# COMPACT_ATOMS: atom_id res chain seq x y z
N MET A 1 -28.48 -36.09 15.94
CA MET A 1 -28.29 -34.65 16.12
C MET A 1 -27.37 -34.17 15.01
N GLN A 2 -27.85 -33.28 14.14
CA GLN A 2 -27.09 -32.69 13.04
C GLN A 2 -26.35 -31.47 13.58
N GLU A 3 -25.02 -31.51 13.62
CA GLU A 3 -24.23 -30.31 13.88
C GLU A 3 -23.99 -29.59 12.55
N LEU A 4 -24.63 -28.42 12.43
CA LEU A 4 -24.50 -27.51 11.31
C LEU A 4 -23.07 -26.99 11.20
N SER A 5 -22.39 -27.35 10.11
CA SER A 5 -21.29 -26.57 9.58
C SER A 5 -21.77 -25.17 9.17
N GLN A 6 -21.48 -24.17 10.01
CA GLN A 6 -21.62 -22.76 9.64
C GLN A 6 -20.24 -22.12 9.39
N LYS A 7 -19.79 -22.29 8.15
CA LYS A 7 -19.44 -21.21 7.21
C LYS A 7 -18.99 -19.89 7.85
N LEU A 8 -17.70 -19.75 8.16
CA LEU A 8 -17.05 -18.43 8.10
C LEU A 8 -16.64 -18.16 6.65
N SER A 9 -17.51 -17.43 5.95
CA SER A 9 -17.21 -16.85 4.66
C SER A 9 -16.04 -15.89 4.78
N ALA A 10 -14.92 -16.27 4.17
CA ALA A 10 -13.82 -15.39 3.82
C ALA A 10 -14.38 -14.23 2.98
N SER A 11 -14.52 -13.05 3.59
CA SER A 11 -14.75 -11.82 2.86
C SER A 11 -13.45 -11.45 2.15
N SER A 12 -13.45 -11.74 0.85
CA SER A 12 -12.60 -11.25 -0.21
C SER A 12 -11.82 -9.96 0.14
N THR A 13 -10.63 -10.14 0.70
CA THR A 13 -9.54 -9.16 0.55
C THR A 13 -8.66 -9.76 -0.52
N GLY A 14 -8.63 -9.11 -1.68
CA GLY A 14 -7.87 -9.55 -2.84
C GLY A 14 -6.48 -10.02 -2.43
N ASP A 15 -6.13 -11.19 -2.95
CA ASP A 15 -4.87 -11.91 -2.82
C ASP A 15 -3.67 -10.95 -2.81
N LEU A 16 -3.21 -10.59 -1.61
CA LEU A 16 -1.93 -9.92 -1.33
C LEU A 16 -1.10 -10.83 -0.42
N LYS A 17 -1.16 -12.15 -0.65
CA LYS A 17 -0.36 -13.14 0.08
C LYS A 17 1.08 -13.27 -0.45
N GLU A 18 1.51 -12.42 -1.37
CA GLU A 18 2.82 -12.52 -2.02
C GLU A 18 3.88 -11.56 -1.43
N THR A 19 3.96 -11.43 -0.10
CA THR A 19 4.94 -10.53 0.55
C THR A 19 5.66 -11.14 1.75
N GLU A 20 5.95 -12.46 1.74
CA GLU A 20 6.91 -13.03 2.71
C GLU A 20 8.38 -12.73 2.36
N LYS A 21 8.67 -12.32 1.11
CA LYS A 21 10.03 -11.93 0.67
C LYS A 21 10.02 -10.51 0.11
N GLY A 22 10.75 -9.59 0.75
CA GLY A 22 11.07 -8.29 0.19
C GLY A 22 10.17 -7.12 0.61
N VAL A 23 9.42 -7.21 1.72
CA VAL A 23 8.74 -6.01 2.28
C VAL A 23 9.75 -4.94 2.71
N ASP A 24 10.91 -5.37 3.17
CA ASP A 24 12.09 -4.56 3.49
C ASP A 24 12.69 -3.86 2.25
N THR A 25 12.48 -4.41 1.05
CA THR A 25 12.85 -3.75 -0.21
C THR A 25 11.99 -2.52 -0.49
N TYR A 26 10.77 -2.47 0.06
CA TYR A 26 9.79 -1.43 -0.25
C TYR A 26 9.52 -0.49 0.93
N PHE A 27 9.76 -0.92 2.16
CA PHE A 27 9.45 -0.15 3.36
C PHE A 27 10.61 -0.17 4.33
N LYS A 28 10.75 0.95 5.04
CA LYS A 28 11.62 1.06 6.20
C LYS A 28 10.85 1.50 7.43
N SER A 29 11.32 1.04 8.59
CA SER A 29 10.81 1.49 9.88
C SER A 29 11.46 2.82 10.26
N LEU A 30 10.65 3.77 10.73
CA LEU A 30 11.13 5.01 11.33
C LEU A 30 11.36 4.87 12.85
N LEU A 31 11.01 3.71 13.41
CA LEU A 31 11.20 3.39 14.82
C LEU A 31 11.91 2.03 14.92
N PRO A 32 13.23 1.98 14.67
CA PRO A 32 13.99 0.73 14.72
C PRO A 32 13.91 0.12 16.12
N ASP A 33 13.69 -1.20 16.19
CA ASP A 33 13.55 -1.97 17.44
C ASP A 33 12.42 -1.52 18.39
N GLY A 34 11.57 -0.60 17.94
CA GLY A 34 10.46 -0.08 18.74
C GLY A 34 9.18 -0.87 18.57
N LYS A 35 8.24 -0.64 19.49
CA LYS A 35 6.85 -1.07 19.35
C LYS A 35 5.96 0.16 19.31
N ALA A 36 4.97 0.15 18.43
CA ALA A 36 4.01 1.23 18.31
C ALA A 36 2.60 0.72 18.61
N TYR A 37 1.86 1.50 19.38
CA TYR A 37 0.44 1.29 19.60
C TYR A 37 -0.33 2.03 18.51
N PHE A 38 -1.08 1.29 17.70
CA PHE A 38 -1.82 1.85 16.58
C PHE A 38 -3.28 1.45 16.66
N THR A 39 -4.15 2.45 16.71
CA THR A 39 -5.60 2.25 16.65
C THR A 39 -6.03 2.39 15.20
N GLN A 40 -6.42 1.28 14.60
CA GLN A 40 -7.09 1.31 13.30
C GLN A 40 -8.57 1.68 13.50
N ASP A 41 -9.16 2.31 12.49
CA ASP A 41 -10.56 2.73 12.53
C ASP A 41 -11.48 1.54 12.89
N ARG A 42 -12.34 1.73 13.89
CA ARG A 42 -13.28 0.71 14.37
C ARG A 42 -14.33 0.34 13.32
N GLU A 43 -14.69 1.27 12.43
CA GLU A 43 -15.65 1.00 11.35
C GLU A 43 -15.10 0.02 10.31
N LEU A 44 -13.77 -0.12 10.24
CA LEU A 44 -13.08 -1.13 9.44
C LEU A 44 -12.85 -2.45 10.21
N GLY A 45 -13.53 -2.64 11.35
CA GLY A 45 -13.31 -3.78 12.25
C GLY A 45 -12.01 -3.71 13.04
N GLY A 46 -11.36 -2.54 13.08
CA GLY A 46 -10.07 -2.33 13.72
C GLY A 46 -10.15 -2.17 15.24
N GLY A 47 -9.04 -2.49 15.92
CA GLY A 47 -8.84 -2.27 17.34
C GLY A 47 -7.43 -1.73 17.63
N LEU A 48 -7.12 -1.54 18.91
CA LEU A 48 -5.75 -1.21 19.33
C LEU A 48 -4.84 -2.40 19.01
N GLN A 49 -3.85 -2.17 18.16
CA GLN A 49 -2.84 -3.15 17.77
C GLN A 49 -1.47 -2.71 18.29
N VAL A 50 -0.67 -3.69 18.73
CA VAL A 50 0.75 -3.47 19.03
C VAL A 50 1.54 -3.96 17.83
N ILE A 51 2.20 -3.02 17.15
CA ILE A 51 3.04 -3.31 15.98
C ILE A 51 4.49 -3.32 16.43
N ASP A 52 5.14 -4.48 16.30
CA ASP A 52 6.57 -4.63 16.53
C ASP A 52 7.32 -4.21 15.26
N LEU A 53 8.24 -3.24 15.41
CA LEU A 53 9.01 -2.65 14.31
C LEU A 53 10.50 -3.02 14.37
N SER A 54 10.87 -4.04 15.16
CA SER A 54 12.20 -4.69 15.07
C SER A 54 12.45 -5.29 13.69
N ARG A 55 11.39 -5.57 12.93
CA ARG A 55 11.41 -5.91 11.51
C ARG A 55 10.27 -5.21 10.80
N ILE A 56 10.35 -5.11 9.48
CA ILE A 56 9.24 -4.58 8.69
C ILE A 56 8.06 -5.56 8.78
N PRO A 57 6.88 -5.09 9.24
CA PRO A 57 5.75 -5.96 9.42
C PRO A 57 5.20 -6.42 8.06
N TYR A 58 4.74 -7.67 7.96
CA TYR A 58 4.23 -8.22 6.70
C TYR A 58 3.03 -7.45 6.13
N ASN A 59 2.25 -6.79 6.99
CA ASN A 59 1.13 -5.91 6.61
C ASN A 59 1.56 -4.44 6.43
N ALA A 60 2.85 -4.14 6.23
CA ALA A 60 3.38 -2.78 6.09
C ALA A 60 2.63 -1.94 5.04
N MET A 61 2.23 -2.54 3.93
CA MET A 61 1.42 -1.87 2.90
C MET A 61 0.08 -1.39 3.47
N SER A 62 -0.67 -2.27 4.14
CA SER A 62 -1.95 -1.92 4.76
C SER A 62 -1.77 -0.86 5.84
N LEU A 63 -0.72 -0.96 6.65
CA LEU A 63 -0.38 0.03 7.67
C LEU A 63 -0.06 1.39 7.05
N TYR A 64 0.74 1.42 5.99
CA TYR A 64 1.09 2.64 5.27
C TYR A 64 -0.14 3.33 4.67
N LEU A 65 -1.01 2.57 4.00
CA LEU A 65 -2.25 3.08 3.40
C LEU A 65 -3.24 3.61 4.45
N THR A 66 -3.31 2.96 5.61
CA THR A 66 -4.14 3.40 6.74
C THR A 66 -3.53 4.58 7.52
N GLY A 67 -2.29 4.96 7.21
CA GLY A 67 -1.65 6.14 7.78
C GLY A 67 -0.81 5.90 9.02
N PHE A 68 -0.32 4.68 9.21
CA PHE A 68 0.61 4.36 10.28
C PHE A 68 1.87 5.24 10.16
N PRO A 69 2.22 6.02 11.20
CA PRO A 69 3.19 7.10 11.08
C PRO A 69 4.65 6.63 11.10
N TYR A 70 4.93 5.38 11.46
CA TYR A 70 6.29 4.87 11.66
C TYR A 70 6.81 4.02 10.48
N LEU A 71 6.16 4.11 9.32
CA LEU A 71 6.62 3.49 8.08
C LEU A 71 6.91 4.56 7.02
N ALA A 72 8.04 4.40 6.36
CA ALA A 72 8.46 5.17 5.20
C ALA A 72 8.72 4.25 4.01
N LEU A 73 8.76 4.85 2.81
CA LEU A 73 9.00 4.14 1.57
C LEU A 73 10.49 4.04 1.25
N GLU A 74 10.85 2.94 0.61
CA GLU A 74 12.10 2.79 -0.14
C GLU A 74 11.85 3.05 -1.64
N GLU A 75 12.90 3.35 -2.41
CA GLU A 75 12.75 3.74 -3.82
C GLU A 75 12.02 2.69 -4.68
N ALA A 76 12.25 1.41 -4.39
CA ALA A 76 11.61 0.30 -5.11
C ALA A 76 10.09 0.24 -4.87
N ALA A 77 9.57 0.91 -3.82
CA ALA A 77 8.14 0.93 -3.52
C ALA A 77 7.31 1.56 -4.64
N ALA A 78 7.91 2.41 -5.49
CA ALA A 78 7.22 3.00 -6.63
C ALA A 78 6.65 1.93 -7.58
N GLU A 79 7.37 0.82 -7.80
CA GLU A 79 6.94 -0.29 -8.65
C GLU A 79 5.76 -1.07 -8.05
N LEU A 80 5.72 -1.17 -6.73
CA LEU A 80 4.64 -1.80 -5.99
C LEU A 80 3.40 -0.90 -5.96
N LEU A 81 3.59 0.41 -5.73
CA LEU A 81 2.52 1.41 -5.60
C LEU A 81 1.86 1.80 -6.92
N LYS A 82 2.47 1.54 -8.08
CA LYS A 82 1.82 1.80 -9.39
C LYS A 82 0.50 1.03 -9.57
N LYS A 83 0.33 -0.07 -8.83
CA LYS A 83 -0.90 -0.87 -8.79
C LYS A 83 -2.05 -0.16 -8.07
N ALA A 84 -1.77 0.75 -7.14
CA ALA A 84 -2.79 1.54 -6.44
C ALA A 84 -3.51 2.52 -7.39
N SER A 85 -4.72 2.97 -7.03
CA SER A 85 -5.46 3.94 -7.85
C SER A 85 -4.75 5.31 -7.88
N ALA A 86 -4.99 6.09 -8.94
CA ALA A 86 -4.42 7.44 -9.03
C ALA A 86 -4.90 8.35 -7.87
N GLU A 87 -6.17 8.20 -7.48
CA GLU A 87 -6.77 8.89 -6.35
C GLU A 87 -6.08 8.52 -5.02
N THR A 88 -5.83 7.22 -4.78
CA THR A 88 -5.09 6.78 -3.59
C THR A 88 -3.69 7.38 -3.55
N LEU A 89 -2.97 7.38 -4.68
CA LEU A 89 -1.64 7.98 -4.76
C LEU A 89 -1.65 9.48 -4.49
N GLN A 90 -2.62 10.23 -5.05
CA GLN A 90 -2.77 11.67 -4.78
C GLN A 90 -3.05 11.95 -3.30
N ARG A 91 -3.98 11.21 -2.69
CA ARG A 91 -4.29 11.34 -1.25
C ARG A 91 -3.05 11.08 -0.38
N LEU A 92 -2.24 10.07 -0.74
CA LEU A 92 -1.01 9.75 -0.03
C LEU A 92 0.02 10.88 -0.16
N ILE A 93 0.17 11.46 -1.37
CA ILE A 93 1.08 12.60 -1.61
C ILE A 93 0.71 13.79 -0.72
N GLU A 94 -0.56 14.18 -0.69
CA GLU A 94 -1.03 15.30 0.13
C GLU A 94 -0.78 15.06 1.62
N LYS A 95 -1.07 13.85 2.10
CA LYS A 95 -0.83 13.46 3.49
C LYS A 95 0.67 13.49 3.85
N LYS A 96 1.51 12.95 2.95
CA LYS A 96 2.95 12.78 3.21
C LYS A 96 3.76 14.07 3.10
N LYS A 97 3.28 15.08 2.37
CA LYS A 97 3.92 16.42 2.35
C LYS A 97 4.20 16.99 3.74
N ASN A 98 3.34 16.72 4.72
CA ASN A 98 3.50 17.23 6.09
C ASN A 98 4.05 16.18 7.06
N GLN A 99 3.84 14.88 6.79
CA GLN A 99 4.24 13.80 7.71
C GLN A 99 5.63 13.26 7.42
N TYR A 100 5.94 13.03 6.15
CA TYR A 100 7.21 12.47 5.72
C TYR A 100 7.50 12.87 4.26
N PRO A 101 8.03 14.09 4.02
CA PRO A 101 8.19 14.64 2.67
C PRO A 101 9.07 13.79 1.75
N SER A 102 9.99 13.01 2.31
CA SER A 102 10.88 12.10 1.55
C SER A 102 10.13 10.99 0.81
N ASP A 103 8.89 10.65 1.21
CA ASP A 103 8.06 9.67 0.48
C ASP A 103 7.42 10.27 -0.78
N VAL A 104 7.29 11.60 -0.85
CA VAL A 104 6.55 12.29 -1.93
C VAL A 104 7.13 11.99 -3.33
N PRO A 105 8.45 12.09 -3.57
CA PRO A 105 9.03 11.78 -4.89
C PRO A 105 8.77 10.33 -5.33
N ILE A 106 8.74 9.39 -4.38
CA ILE A 106 8.49 7.96 -4.65
C ILE A 106 7.03 7.76 -5.06
N LEU A 107 6.10 8.42 -4.38
CA LEU A 107 4.67 8.38 -4.71
C LEU A 107 4.37 9.06 -6.07
N GLU A 108 5.03 10.18 -6.37
CA GLU A 108 4.93 10.86 -7.66
C GLU A 108 5.46 9.98 -8.80
N LYS A 109 6.58 9.28 -8.58
CA LYS A 109 7.11 8.28 -9.52
C LYS A 109 6.10 7.15 -9.74
N ALA A 110 5.49 6.61 -8.69
CA ALA A 110 4.45 5.58 -8.81
C ALA A 110 3.25 6.06 -9.64
N LEU A 111 2.81 7.31 -9.43
CA LEU A 111 1.72 7.93 -10.18
C LEU A 111 2.07 8.13 -11.65
N ALA A 112 3.31 8.52 -11.96
CA ALA A 112 3.80 8.66 -13.33
C ALA A 112 3.86 7.29 -14.04
N LEU A 113 4.42 6.26 -13.40
CA LEU A 113 4.48 4.90 -13.93
C LEU A 113 3.08 4.35 -14.26
N LYS A 114 2.08 4.65 -13.43
CA LYS A 114 0.70 4.28 -13.68
C LYS A 114 0.15 4.92 -14.96
N LYS A 115 0.40 6.21 -15.18
CA LYS A 115 -0.07 6.95 -16.37
C LYS A 115 0.57 6.41 -17.65
N VAL A 116 1.86 6.05 -17.62
CA VAL A 116 2.56 5.45 -18.76
C VAL A 116 1.96 4.09 -19.12
N GLY A 117 1.64 3.25 -18.12
CA GLY A 117 0.99 1.95 -18.36
C GLY A 117 -0.43 2.04 -18.94
N VAL A 118 -1.16 3.11 -18.64
CA VAL A 118 -2.49 3.39 -19.24
C VAL A 118 -2.35 3.89 -20.68
N ASN A 119 -1.39 4.79 -20.94
CA ASN A 119 -1.18 5.36 -22.27
C ASN A 119 -0.49 4.40 -23.26
N GLY A 120 0.19 3.36 -22.77
CA GLY A 120 0.74 2.29 -23.61
C GLY A 120 -0.32 1.35 -24.22
N ASN A 121 -1.59 1.48 -23.81
CA ASN A 121 -2.73 0.71 -24.35
C ASN A 121 -3.67 1.55 -25.24
N LEU A 122 -3.27 2.75 -25.68
CA LEU A 122 -4.03 3.41 -26.75
C LEU A 122 -3.82 2.64 -28.06
N PRO A 123 -4.88 2.18 -28.75
CA PRO A 123 -4.72 1.71 -30.11
C PRO A 123 -4.22 2.90 -30.93
N VAL A 124 -3.02 2.77 -31.48
CA VAL A 124 -2.53 3.64 -32.55
C VAL A 124 -3.63 3.64 -33.62
N GLN A 125 -4.42 4.71 -33.64
CA GLN A 125 -5.26 5.00 -34.80
C GLN A 125 -4.28 5.32 -35.91
N LYS A 126 -4.08 4.32 -36.79
CA LYS A 126 -3.32 4.49 -38.02
C LYS A 126 -3.95 5.65 -38.78
N GLU A 127 -3.19 6.73 -38.83
CA GLU A 127 -3.31 7.81 -39.79
C GLU A 127 -3.49 7.17 -41.18
N LYS A 128 -4.66 7.39 -41.78
CA LYS A 128 -4.91 7.06 -43.18
C LYS A 128 -4.68 8.35 -43.96
N SER A 129 -3.43 8.53 -44.39
CA SER A 129 -3.11 9.36 -45.54
C SER A 129 -3.54 8.59 -46.79
N ASP A 130 -4.62 9.04 -47.43
CA ASP A 130 -4.73 9.44 -48.85
C ASP A 130 -6.22 9.70 -49.18
#